data_AF-A0AAU3HYX3-F1
#
_entry.id   AF-A0AAU3HYX3-F1
#
_cell.length_a   1.000
_cell.length_b   1.000
_cell.length_c   1.000
_cell.angle_alpha   90.00
_cell.angle_beta   90.00
_cell.angle_gamma   90.00
#
_symmetry.space_group_name_H-M   'P 1'
#
loop_
_entity.id
_entity.type
_entity.pdbx_description
1 polymer ?
#
loop_
_entity_poly.entity_id
_entity_poly.type
_entity_poly.pdbx_seq_one_letter_code
_entity_poly.pdbx_strand_id
1 'polypeptide(L)' 'MSVEELVMCAFCMESTDVGVFGDGVTLNITRAGLPSTQTIWAHLKCLDSRQRLAQPGRQGRLRRADDCWPGEQ' A
#
# COMPACT_ATOMS: atom_id res chain seq x y z
N MET A 1 -16.36 -9.74 -28.91
CA MET A 1 -15.01 -9.64 -28.33
C MET A 1 -14.98 -8.31 -27.57
N SER A 2 -15.08 -8.35 -26.24
CA SER A 2 -14.84 -7.16 -25.43
C SER A 2 -13.38 -6.79 -25.60
N VAL A 3 -13.11 -5.55 -25.97
CA VAL A 3 -11.75 -5.02 -25.98
C VAL A 3 -11.32 -4.97 -24.51
N GLU A 4 -10.53 -5.93 -24.08
CA GLU A 4 -9.87 -5.88 -22.78
C GLU A 4 -8.86 -4.73 -22.86
N GLU A 5 -9.24 -3.56 -22.33
CA GLU A 5 -8.31 -2.44 -22.21
C GLU A 5 -7.23 -2.83 -21.20
N LEU A 6 -6.06 -3.17 -21.73
CA LEU A 6 -4.87 -3.45 -20.93
C LEU A 6 -4.19 -2.14 -20.55
N VAL A 7 -4.04 -1.92 -19.24
CA VAL A 7 -3.28 -0.79 -18.68
C VAL A 7 -2.08 -1.30 -17.90
N MET A 8 -1.04 -0.48 -17.75
CA MET A 8 0.11 -0.85 -16.93
C MET A 8 -0.18 -0.55 -15.45
N CYS A 9 0.08 -1.53 -14.59
CA CYS A 9 0.06 -1.34 -13.16
C CYS A 9 1.21 -0.43 -12.72
N ALA A 10 0.88 0.69 -12.05
CA ALA A 10 1.85 1.67 -11.59
C ALA A 10 2.81 1.17 -10.50
N PHE A 11 2.61 -0.04 -9.96
CA PHE A 11 3.45 -0.60 -8.89
C PHE A 11 4.40 -1.70 -9.35
N CYS A 12 3.92 -2.68 -10.11
CA CYS A 12 4.74 -3.78 -10.61
C CYS A 12 5.15 -3.63 -12.08
N MET A 13 4.63 -2.62 -12.78
CA MET A 13 4.87 -2.36 -14.21
C MET A 13 4.37 -3.47 -15.15
N GLU A 14 3.62 -4.45 -14.64
CA GLU A 14 2.96 -5.47 -15.45
C GLU A 14 1.62 -4.95 -16.00
N SER A 15 1.19 -5.48 -17.14
CA SER A 15 -0.12 -5.18 -17.72
C SER A 15 -1.25 -5.78 -16.87
N THR A 16 -2.37 -5.08 -16.81
CA THR A 16 -3.60 -5.52 -16.14
C THR A 16 -4.82 -5.16 -16.96
N ASP A 17 -5.83 -6.02 -16.90
CA ASP A 17 -7.16 -5.69 -17.41
C ASP A 17 -7.81 -4.64 -16.50
N VAL A 18 -8.35 -3.58 -17.12
CA VAL A 18 -9.21 -2.62 -16.43
C VAL A 18 -10.49 -3.32 -15.99
N GLY A 19 -10.81 -3.23 -14.69
CA GLY A 19 -12.06 -3.73 -14.09
C GLY A 19 -12.01 -5.16 -13.57
N VAL A 20 -11.36 -6.10 -14.28
CA VAL A 20 -11.31 -7.51 -13.84
C VAL A 20 -10.25 -7.74 -12.77
N PHE A 21 -9.02 -7.25 -13.01
CA PHE A 21 -7.88 -7.46 -12.12
C PHE A 21 -7.22 -6.16 -11.66
N GLY A 22 -7.48 -5.05 -12.35
CA GLY A 22 -6.96 -3.72 -12.03
C GLY A 22 -8.08 -2.71 -11.81
N ASP A 23 -7.80 -1.74 -10.94
CA ASP A 23 -8.70 -0.63 -10.64
C ASP A 23 -7.96 0.71 -10.67
N GLY A 24 -8.72 1.76 -10.96
CA GLY A 24 -8.25 3.14 -11.01
C GLY A 24 -8.36 3.76 -9.63
N VAL A 25 -7.23 4.06 -9.01
CA VAL A 25 -7.20 4.69 -7.67
C VAL A 25 -6.67 6.10 -7.74
N THR A 26 -7.35 6.98 -7.02
CA THR A 26 -6.90 8.36 -6.82
C THR A 26 -6.03 8.43 -5.57
N LEU A 27 -4.76 8.75 -5.75
CA LEU A 27 -3.82 8.96 -4.66
C LEU A 27 -3.62 10.44 -4.40
N ASN A 28 -3.69 10.82 -3.12
CA ASN A 28 -3.26 12.12 -2.65
C ASN A 28 -1.79 12.00 -2.21
N ILE A 29 -0.91 12.69 -2.91
CA ILE A 29 0.54 12.64 -2.73
C ILE A 29 1.01 14.05 -2.37
N THR A 30 1.81 14.18 -1.32
CA THR A 30 2.51 15.44 -1.04
C THR A 30 3.92 15.35 -1.62
N ARG A 31 4.17 16.03 -2.74
CA ARG A 31 5.50 16.08 -3.37
C ARG A 31 6.11 17.46 -3.14
N ALA A 32 7.32 17.50 -2.55
CA ALA A 32 8.01 18.76 -2.23
C ALA A 32 7.15 19.75 -1.41
N GLY A 33 6.35 19.22 -0.48
CA GLY A 33 5.44 20.02 0.36
C GLY A 33 4.15 20.48 -0.34
N LEU A 34 3.97 20.21 -1.63
CA LEU A 34 2.75 20.53 -2.37
C LEU A 34 1.83 19.31 -2.45
N PRO A 35 0.56 19.43 -2.02
CA PRO A 35 -0.41 18.37 -2.24
C PRO A 35 -0.74 18.27 -3.73
N SER A 36 -0.76 17.04 -4.23
CA SER A 36 -1.10 16.70 -5.60
C SER A 36 -1.98 15.47 -5.59
N THR A 37 -3.00 15.48 -6.44
CA THR A 37 -3.89 14.33 -6.62
C THR A 37 -3.55 13.69 -7.96
N GLN A 38 -3.25 12.40 -7.96
CA GLN A 38 -2.92 11.65 -9.17
C GLN A 38 -3.75 10.37 -9.23
N THR A 39 -4.35 10.12 -10.39
CA THR A 39 -5.04 8.87 -10.68
C THR A 39 -4.05 7.89 -11.30
N ILE A 40 -3.96 6.70 -10.71
CA ILE A 40 -3.10 5.62 -11.22
C ILE A 40 -3.94 4.34 -11.41
N TRP A 41 -3.51 3.50 -12.33
CA TRP A 41 -4.06 2.16 -12.51
C TRP A 41 -3.16 1.13 -11.84
N ALA A 42 -3.76 0.19 -11.12
CA ALA A 42 -3.01 -0.84 -10.41
C ALA A 42 -3.82 -2.13 -10.23
N HIS A 43 -3.12 -3.27 -10.14
CA HIS A 43 -3.76 -4.53 -9.74
C HIS A 43 -4.35 -4.40 -8.33
N LEU A 44 -5.53 -5.00 -8.11
CA LEU A 44 -6.19 -5.05 -6.80
C LEU A 44 -5.27 -5.64 -5.72
N LYS A 45 -4.48 -6.66 -6.07
CA LYS A 45 -3.52 -7.30 -5.15
C LYS A 45 -2.36 -6.36 -4.77
N CYS A 46 -1.86 -5.57 -5.73
CA CYS A 46 -0.81 -4.59 -5.46
C CYS A 46 -1.33 -3.46 -4.56
N LEU A 47 -2.59 -3.06 -4.74
CA LEU A 47 -3.26 -2.07 -3.89
C LEU A 47 -3.44 -2.57 -2.46
N ASP A 48 -4.01 -3.76 -2.26
CA ASP A 48 -4.20 -4.36 -0.92
C ASP A 48 -2.87 -4.51 -0.17
N SER A 49 -1.83 -4.98 -0.84
CA SER A 49 -0.49 -5.11 -0.26
C SER A 49 0.04 -3.79 0.30
N ARG A 50 -0.22 -2.66 -0.38
CA ARG A 50 0.20 -1.34 0.10
C ARG A 50 -0.70 -0.76 1.18
N GLN A 51 -2.01 -1.01 1.13
CA GLN A 51 -2.91 -0.60 2.22
C GLN A 51 -2.53 -1.29 3.53
N ARG A 52 -2.10 -2.56 3.48
CA ARG A 52 -1.59 -3.28 4.66
C ARG A 52 -0.30 -2.69 5.21
N LEU A 53 0.60 -2.19 4.36
CA LEU A 53 1.82 -1.50 4.78
C LEU A 53 1.53 -0.09 5.34
N ALA A 54 0.45 0.55 4.88
CA ALA A 54 0.05 1.88 5.31
C ALA A 54 -0.65 1.91 6.67
N GLN A 55 -0.95 0.77 7.31
CA GLN A 55 -1.47 0.73 8.68
C GLN A 55 -0.31 0.92 9.67
N PRO A 56 -0.16 2.10 10.31
CA PRO A 56 0.82 2.32 11.36
C PRO A 56 0.19 1.83 12.67
N GLY A 57 -0.11 0.53 12.75
CA GLY A 57 -0.86 -0.07 13.87
C GLY A 57 -0.30 -1.39 14.38
N ARG A 58 0.60 -2.02 13.62
CA ARG A 58 1.46 -3.10 14.12
C ARG A 58 2.91 -2.62 14.19
N GLN A 59 3.14 -1.49 14.87
CA GLN A 59 4.37 -1.43 15.65
C GLN A 59 4.23 -2.54 16.68
N GLY A 60 4.95 -3.65 16.44
CA GLY A 60 5.16 -4.66 17.45
C GLY A 60 5.51 -3.93 18.74
N ARG A 61 4.68 -4.16 19.76
CA ARG A 61 4.87 -3.74 21.14
C ARG A 61 6.37 -3.69 21.42
N LEU A 62 6.97 -2.50 21.38
CA LEU A 62 8.30 -2.26 21.94
C LEU A 62 8.16 -2.70 23.39
N ARG A 63 8.62 -3.92 23.69
CA ARG A 63 8.80 -4.34 25.07
C ARG A 63 9.73 -3.31 25.64
N ARG A 64 9.22 -2.45 26.54
CA ARG A 64 10.09 -1.56 27.32
C ARG A 64 11.16 -2.44 27.93
N ALA A 65 12.40 -1.96 27.90
CA ALA A 65 13.53 -2.58 28.60
C ALA A 65 13.41 -2.43 30.14
N ASP A 66 12.19 -2.36 30.68
CA ASP A 66 11.88 -2.23 32.10
C ASP A 66 11.40 -3.57 32.72
N ASP A 67 11.29 -4.66 31.93
CA ASP A 67 11.01 -6.01 32.45
C ASP A 67 12.29 -6.73 32.98
N CYS A 68 13.32 -5.98 33.37
CA CYS A 68 14.39 -6.52 34.21
C CYS A 68 13.89 -6.58 35.66
N TRP A 69 13.16 -7.65 36.01
CA TRP A 69 12.87 -7.99 37.40
C TRP A 69 14.18 -8.44 38.09
N PRO A 70 14.74 -7.70 39.07
CA PRO A 70 15.84 -8.20 39.88
C PRO A 70 15.25 -8.80 41.16
N GLY A 71 15.25 -10.12 41.29
CA GLY A 71 14.76 -10.69 42.54
C GLY A 71 14.63 -12.21 42.56
N GLU A 72 15.76 -12.89 42.48
CA GLU A 72 15.94 -14.15 43.20
C GLU A 72 17.22 -14.01 44.03
N GLN A 73 17.04 -13.78 45.34
CA GLN A 73 18.00 -14.09 46.40
C GLN A 73 17.43 -15.28 47.17
#